data_AF-A0A4Y2VR93-F1
#
_entry.id   AF-A0A4Y2VR93-F1
#
_cell.length_a   1.000
_cell.length_b   1.000
_cell.length_c   1.000
_cell.angle_alpha   90.00
_cell.angle_beta   90.00
_cell.angle_gamma   90.00
#
_symmetry.space_group_name_H-M   'P 1'
#
loop_
_entity.id
_entity.type
_entity.pdbx_description
1 polymer ?
#
loop_
_entity_poly.entity_id
_entity_poly.type
_entity_poly.pdbx_seq_one_letter_code
_entity_poly.pdbx_strand_id
1 'polypeptide(L)'
;MATNFGNIGSLSTYHGLQIAEPKVLFQWCVDQGLIASGYECPKCKRQMVLRPRRDISDGFNWVCRVRGQNAHHVKRSVRGGSWFERSNLPIPTIL
;
A
#
# COMPACT_ATOMS: atom_id res chain seq x y z
N MET A 1 4.46 10.90 15.70
CA MET A 1 4.78 12.21 15.09
C MET A 1 4.64 12.05 13.59
N ALA A 2 3.83 12.87 12.92
CA ALA A 2 3.68 12.80 11.48
C ALA A 2 4.95 13.40 10.83
N THR A 3 5.78 12.57 10.22
CA THR A 3 6.92 13.03 9.43
C THR A 3 6.36 13.56 8.11
N ASN A 4 6.27 14.88 7.98
CA ASN A 4 5.96 15.55 6.71
C ASN A 4 7.16 15.39 5.77
N PHE A 5 7.16 14.34 4.96
CA PHE A 5 8.12 14.21 3.87
C PHE A 5 7.76 15.22 2.78
N GLY A 6 8.76 15.98 2.32
CA GLY A 6 8.61 17.02 1.30
C GLY A 6 8.44 16.44 -0.11
N ASN A 7 8.63 17.31 -1.11
CA ASN A 7 8.44 17.01 -2.54
C ASN A 7 9.25 15.78 -3.01
N ILE A 8 8.69 15.01 -3.95
CA ILE A 8 9.32 13.85 -4.58
C ILE A 8 10.57 14.31 -5.35
N GLY A 9 11.76 14.04 -4.81
CA GLY A 9 13.03 14.48 -5.40
C GLY A 9 13.98 15.19 -4.45
N SER A 10 13.59 15.47 -3.20
CA SER A 10 14.58 15.89 -2.19
C SER A 10 15.34 14.68 -1.63
N LEU A 11 16.66 14.80 -1.50
CA LEU A 11 17.51 13.74 -0.93
C LEU A 11 17.10 13.41 0.52
N SER A 12 16.65 14.40 1.28
CA SER A 12 16.14 14.20 2.64
C SER A 12 14.82 13.42 2.67
N THR A 13 13.92 13.64 1.70
CA THR A 13 12.72 12.81 1.52
C THR A 13 13.12 11.36 1.25
N TYR A 14 14.05 11.11 0.33
CA TYR A 14 14.48 9.75 -0.01
C TYR A 14 15.07 9.01 1.19
N HIS A 15 16.03 9.59 1.89
CA HIS A 15 16.62 8.98 3.09
C HIS A 15 15.57 8.75 4.18
N GLY A 16 14.65 9.69 4.35
CA GLY A 16 13.55 9.57 5.30
C GLY A 16 12.61 8.40 4.99
N LEU A 17 12.28 8.19 3.72
CA LEU A 17 11.43 7.09 3.27
C LEU A 17 12.12 5.72 3.37
N GLN A 18 13.45 5.65 3.19
CA GLN A 18 14.20 4.39 3.33
C GLN A 18 14.13 3.78 4.74
N ILE A 19 14.07 4.63 5.77
CA ILE A 19 14.05 4.20 7.17
C ILE A 19 12.64 4.27 7.79
N ALA A 20 11.65 4.74 7.03
CA ALA A 20 10.29 4.91 7.50
C ALA A 20 9.61 3.57 7.78
N GLU A 21 8.70 3.56 8.75
CA GLU A 21 7.80 2.42 8.93
C GLU A 21 6.94 2.21 7.66
N PRO A 22 6.62 0.95 7.29
CA PRO A 22 5.86 0.66 6.08
C PRO A 22 4.53 1.42 5.97
N LYS A 23 3.87 1.70 7.11
CA LYS A 23 2.60 2.43 7.13
C LYS A 23 2.77 3.89 6.73
N VAL A 24 3.87 4.49 7.16
CA VAL A 24 4.22 5.87 6.87
C VAL A 24 4.57 6.00 5.39
N LEU A 25 5.38 5.08 4.85
CA LEU A 25 5.68 5.00 3.43
C LEU A 25 4.42 4.80 2.57
N PHE A 26 3.54 3.89 2.98
CA PHE A 26 2.27 3.66 2.30
C PHE A 26 1.41 4.93 2.25
N GLN A 27 1.25 5.61 3.39
CA GLN A 27 0.46 6.84 3.44
C GLN A 27 1.06 7.93 2.55
N TRP A 28 2.38 8.11 2.59
CA TRP A 28 3.05 9.04 1.69
C TRP A 28 2.81 8.71 0.21
N CYS A 29 2.88 7.43 -0.18
CA CYS A 29 2.60 7.02 -1.56
C CYS A 29 1.15 7.32 -1.98
N VAL A 30 0.20 7.19 -1.06
CA VAL A 30 -1.21 7.56 -1.29
C VAL A 30 -1.34 9.07 -1.46
N ASP A 31 -0.71 9.85 -0.59
CA ASP A 31 -0.76 11.32 -0.63
C ASP A 31 -0.12 11.88 -1.92
N GLN A 32 0.90 11.21 -2.45
CA GLN A 32 1.53 11.54 -3.73
C GLN A 32 0.77 10.99 -4.96
N GLY A 33 -0.31 10.23 -4.77
CA GLY A 33 -1.07 9.62 -5.86
C GLY A 33 -0.35 8.46 -6.58
N LEU A 34 0.70 7.90 -5.98
CA LEU A 34 1.47 6.78 -6.53
C LEU A 34 0.78 5.43 -6.31
N ILE A 35 -0.04 5.34 -5.26
CA ILE A 35 -0.82 4.16 -4.89
C ILE A 35 -2.25 4.59 -4.62
N ALA A 36 -3.22 3.75 -4.99
CA ALA A 36 -4.63 4.00 -4.69
C ALA A 36 -4.90 4.00 -3.18
N SER A 37 -5.72 4.95 -2.73
CA SER A 37 -6.14 5.10 -1.33
C SER A 37 -7.11 4.02 -0.84
N GLY A 38 -7.71 3.24 -1.75
CA GLY A 38 -8.69 2.22 -1.41
C GLY A 38 -9.09 1.38 -2.62
N TYR A 39 -9.80 0.28 -2.35
CA TYR A 39 -10.30 -0.64 -3.37
C TYR A 39 -11.67 -1.18 -3.02
N GLU A 40 -12.49 -1.38 -4.05
CA GLU A 40 -13.71 -2.17 -3.93
C GLU A 40 -13.46 -3.64 -4.24
N CYS A 41 -14.07 -4.52 -3.44
CA CYS A 41 -14.02 -5.95 -3.67
C CYS A 41 -14.77 -6.29 -4.97
N PRO A 42 -14.13 -6.99 -5.93
CA PRO A 42 -14.80 -7.33 -7.19
C PRO A 42 -16.01 -8.26 -7.00
N LYS A 43 -16.04 -9.04 -5.91
CA LYS A 43 -17.11 -10.01 -5.61
C LYS A 43 -18.33 -9.39 -4.93
N CYS A 44 -18.14 -8.50 -3.97
CA CYS A 44 -19.25 -7.96 -3.15
C CYS A 44 -19.37 -6.43 -3.17
N LYS A 45 -18.52 -5.74 -3.93
CA LYS A 45 -18.49 -4.28 -4.12
C LYS A 45 -18.27 -3.46 -2.85
N ARG A 46 -17.99 -4.10 -1.71
CA ARG A 46 -17.62 -3.42 -0.46
C ARG A 46 -16.19 -2.94 -0.50
N GLN A 47 -15.92 -1.82 0.18
CA GLN A 47 -14.57 -1.33 0.41
C GLN A 47 -13.71 -2.40 1.11
N MET A 48 -12.51 -2.61 0.60
CA MET A 48 -11.52 -3.51 1.16
C MET A 48 -10.82 -2.85 2.34
N VAL A 49 -10.39 -3.66 3.31
CA VAL A 49 -9.66 -3.16 4.48
C VAL A 49 -8.16 -3.43 4.32
N LEU A 50 -7.35 -2.46 4.70
CA LEU A 50 -5.90 -2.64 4.77
C LEU A 50 -5.56 -3.59 5.94
N ARG A 51 -4.77 -4.63 5.69
CA ARG A 51 -4.35 -5.59 6.70
C ARG A 51 -2.83 -5.76 6.69
N PRO A 52 -2.21 -5.87 7.88
CA PRO A 52 -0.77 -6.10 7.98
C PRO A 52 -0.40 -7.50 7.48
N ARG A 53 0.77 -7.59 6.85
CA ARG A 53 1.42 -8.80 6.33
C ARG A 53 2.91 -8.71 6.64
N ARG A 54 3.45 -9.71 7.34
CA ARG A 54 4.87 -9.74 7.76
C ARG A 54 5.80 -10.39 6.75
N ASP A 55 5.22 -11.11 5.79
CA ASP A 55 5.88 -11.92 4.77
C ASP A 55 6.17 -11.15 3.46
N ILE A 56 5.86 -9.85 3.41
CA ILE A 56 6.08 -9.00 2.22
C ILE A 56 6.74 -7.68 2.63
N SER A 57 7.54 -7.11 1.73
CA SER A 57 8.28 -5.86 1.96
C SER A 57 7.36 -4.65 2.21
N ASP A 58 6.19 -4.62 1.58
CA ASP A 58 5.23 -3.51 1.71
C ASP A 58 4.51 -3.46 3.06
N GLY A 59 4.59 -4.54 3.84
CA GLY A 59 3.96 -4.64 5.15
C GLY A 59 2.43 -4.78 5.14
N PHE A 60 1.74 -4.56 4.01
CA PHE A 60 0.27 -4.54 3.95
C PHE A 60 -0.33 -5.09 2.66
N ASN A 61 -1.60 -5.51 2.76
CA ASN A 61 -2.43 -5.80 1.61
C ASN A 61 -3.88 -5.34 1.82
N TRP A 62 -4.60 -5.13 0.71
CA TRP A 62 -6.04 -4.93 0.75
C TRP A 62 -6.73 -6.28 0.86
N VAL A 63 -7.67 -6.40 1.80
CA VAL A 63 -8.39 -7.65 2.08
C VAL A 63 -9.89 -7.41 2.15
N CYS A 64 -10.65 -8.24 1.45
CA CYS A 64 -12.07 -8.43 1.71
C CYS A 64 -12.28 -9.88 2.16
N ARG A 65 -12.80 -10.05 3.38
CA ARG A 65 -13.11 -11.37 3.93
C ARG A 65 -14.55 -11.39 4.40
N VAL A 66 -15.37 -12.22 3.75
CA VAL A 66 -16.76 -12.49 4.13
C VAL A 66 -16.86 -13.97 4.49
N ARG A 67 -17.53 -14.29 5.60
CA ARG A 67 -17.83 -15.65 6.06
C ARG A 67 -19.32 -15.93 5.89
N GLY A 68 -19.71 -17.20 5.82
CA GLY A 68 -21.11 -17.62 5.66
C GLY A 68 -21.56 -17.70 4.19
N GLN A 69 -22.82 -17.37 3.92
CA GLN A 69 -23.35 -17.37 2.55
C GLN A 69 -22.60 -16.31 1.69
N ASN A 70 -22.20 -16.68 0.47
CA ASN A 70 -21.30 -15.88 -0.38
C ASN A 70 -19.90 -15.64 0.23
N ALA A 71 -19.39 -16.60 1.01
CA ALA A 71 -18.06 -16.56 1.58
C ALA A 71 -16.98 -16.33 0.50
N HIS A 72 -16.07 -15.42 0.80
CA HIS A 72 -14.89 -15.18 -0.03
C HIS A 72 -13.77 -14.54 0.77
N HIS A 73 -12.56 -14.73 0.27
CA HIS A 73 -11.35 -14.11 0.79
C HIS A 73 -10.55 -13.56 -0.38
N VAL A 74 -10.79 -12.30 -0.73
CA VAL A 74 -10.08 -11.60 -1.80
C VAL A 74 -8.95 -10.81 -1.17
N LYS A 75 -7.74 -10.94 -1.74
CA LYS A 75 -6.55 -10.18 -1.38
C LYS A 75 -6.06 -9.42 -2.61
N ARG A 76 -5.58 -8.20 -2.43
CA ARG A 76 -4.96 -7.39 -3.48
C ARG A 76 -3.72 -6.70 -2.92
N SER A 77 -2.65 -6.62 -3.72
CA SER A 77 -1.47 -5.84 -3.36
C SER A 77 -1.85 -4.37 -3.18
N VAL A 78 -1.19 -3.67 -2.25
CA VAL A 78 -1.32 -2.21 -2.17
C VAL A 78 -0.86 -1.53 -3.45
N ARG A 79 0.10 -2.13 -4.16
CA ARG A 79 0.64 -1.63 -5.44
C ARG A 79 -0.29 -1.77 -6.63
N GLY A 80 -1.50 -2.33 -6.45
CA GLY A 80 -2.45 -2.50 -7.55
C GLY A 80 -2.64 -1.20 -8.34
N GLY A 81 -2.77 -1.29 -9.66
CA GLY A 81 -3.02 -0.13 -10.52
C GLY A 81 -1.89 0.91 -10.58
N SER A 82 -0.77 0.74 -9.86
CA SER A 82 0.40 1.60 -10.00
C SER A 82 1.30 1.12 -11.14
N TRP A 83 2.16 2.00 -11.63
CA TRP A 83 3.14 1.66 -12.67
C TRP A 83 4.16 0.59 -12.20
N PHE A 84 4.29 0.38 -10.88
CA PHE A 84 5.22 -0.57 -10.27
C PHE A 84 4.52 -1.77 -9.62
N GLU A 85 3.26 -2.05 -9.99
CA GLU A 85 2.46 -3.17 -9.44
C GLU A 85 3.21 -4.51 -9.42
N ARG A 86 3.97 -4.78 -10.50
CA ARG A 86 4.67 -6.05 -10.73
C ARG A 86 6.14 -6.06 -10.31
N SER A 87 6.63 -4.97 -9.71
CA SER A 87 8.01 -4.91 -9.26
C SER A 87 8.22 -5.81 -8.03
N ASN A 88 9.31 -6.56 -8.01
CA ASN A 88 9.75 -7.33 -6.85
C ASN A 88 10.64 -6.53 -5.91
N LEU A 89 11.02 -5.30 -6.30
CA LEU A 89 11.83 -4.41 -5.45
C LEU A 89 10.97 -3.84 -4.32
N PRO A 90 11.53 -3.57 -3.13
CA PRO A 90 10.85 -2.81 -2.09
C PRO A 90 10.44 -1.41 -2.60
N ILE A 91 9.31 -0.87 -2.14
CA ILE A 91 8.84 0.47 -2.54
C ILE A 91 9.93 1.56 -2.38
N PRO A 92 10.70 1.63 -1.27
CA PRO A 92 11.76 2.63 -1.13
C PRO A 92 12.91 2.52 -2.15
N THR A 93 13.03 1.38 -2.82
CA THR A 93 14.04 1.15 -3.87
C THR A 93 13.52 1.52 -5.26
N ILE A 94 12.19 1.57 -5.42
CA ILE A 94 11.52 1.92 -6.68
C ILE A 94 11.34 3.44 -6.81
N LEU A 95 11.03 4.09 -5.70
CA LEU A 95 10.86 5.53 -5.57
C LEU A 95 12.22 6.24 -5.55
#